data_AF-M0CBA2-F1
#
_entry.id   AF-M0CBA2-F1
#
_cell.length_a   1.000
_cell.length_b   1.000
_cell.length_c   1.000
_cell.angle_alpha   90.00
_cell.angle_beta   90.00
_cell.angle_gamma   90.00
#
_symmetry.space_group_name_H-M   'P 1'
#
loop_
_entity.id
_entity.type
_entity.pdbx_description
1 polymer ?
#
loop_
_entity_poly.entity_id
_entity_poly.type
_entity_poly.pdbx_seq_one_letter_code
_entity_poly.pdbx_strand_id
1 'polypeptide(L)' 'MEPVPVRDGESMGLSIATGEREGLLGKLGFKNRAKLQGVCCPECQLVRLYAEEE' A
#
# COMPACT_ATOMS: atom_id res chain seq x y z
N MET A 1 1.92 6.39 -17.45
CA MET A 1 0.73 6.71 -16.64
C MET A 1 1.23 7.24 -15.31
N GLU A 2 0.70 8.37 -14.84
CA GLU A 2 1.19 9.00 -13.62
C GLU A 2 0.59 8.35 -12.36
N PRO A 3 1.33 8.31 -11.25
CA PRO A 3 0.81 7.95 -9.95
C PRO A 3 -0.39 8.79 -9.54
N VAL A 4 -1.43 8.15 -9.01
CA VAL A 4 -2.56 8.82 -8.37
C VAL A 4 -2.64 8.42 -6.90
N PRO A 5 -2.84 9.38 -5.97
CA PRO A 5 -3.02 9.06 -4.57
C PRO A 5 -4.32 8.28 -4.38
N VAL A 6 -4.24 7.14 -3.70
CA VAL A 6 -5.40 6.34 -3.33
C VAL A 6 -5.63 6.46 -1.83
N ARG A 7 -6.86 6.78 -1.45
CA ARG A 7 -7.27 6.95 -0.06
C ARG A 7 -8.52 6.15 0.24
N ASP A 8 -8.67 5.73 1.49
CA ASP A 8 -9.92 5.16 1.99
C ASP A 8 -10.98 6.25 2.25
N GLY A 9 -12.15 5.83 2.75
CA GLY A 9 -13.27 6.73 3.05
C GLY A 9 -12.97 7.77 4.13
N GLU A 10 -11.92 7.56 4.93
CA GLU A 10 -11.45 8.46 5.99
C GLU A 10 -10.26 9.33 5.54
N SER A 11 -9.96 9.34 4.24
CA SER A 11 -8.81 10.04 3.66
C SER A 11 -7.43 9.51 4.09
N MET A 12 -7.34 8.28 4.60
CA MET A 12 -6.07 7.63 4.92
C MET A 12 -5.47 6.96 3.68
N GLY A 13 -4.13 6.97 3.57
CA GLY A 13 -3.43 6.24 2.51
C GLY A 13 -3.51 4.73 2.71
N LEU A 14 -3.60 3.98 1.61
CA LEU A 14 -3.65 2.52 1.67
C LEU A 14 -2.26 1.92 1.93
N SER A 15 -2.22 0.88 2.76
CA SER A 15 -1.03 0.06 3.00
C SER A 15 -1.43 -1.41 3.12
N ILE A 16 -0.52 -2.31 2.76
CA ILE A 16 -0.72 -3.76 2.87
C ILE A 16 0.32 -4.35 3.81
N ALA A 17 -0.07 -5.38 4.57
CA ALA A 17 0.89 -6.16 5.32
C ALA A 17 1.71 -7.03 4.36
N THR A 18 3.03 -6.90 4.39
CA THR A 18 3.95 -7.64 3.52
C THR A 18 4.69 -8.76 4.25
N GLY A 19 4.54 -8.84 5.58
CA GLY A 19 5.13 -9.88 6.39
C GLY A 19 5.20 -9.48 7.87
N GLU A 20 5.89 -10.29 8.66
CA GLU A 20 6.19 -9.99 10.06
C GLU A 20 7.52 -9.25 10.19
N ARG A 21 7.63 -8.38 11.21
CA ARG A 21 8.93 -7.81 11.58
C ARG A 21 9.78 -8.85 12.29
N GLU A 22 11.09 -8.77 12.13
CA GLU A 22 12.00 -9.62 12.89
C GLU A 22 12.14 -9.17 14.36
N GLY A 23 12.61 -10.09 15.20
CA GLY A 23 12.97 -9.80 16.59
C GLY A 23 11.78 -9.54 17.52
N LEU A 24 12.01 -8.71 18.54
CA LEU A 24 11.02 -8.44 19.60
C LEU A 24 9.74 -7.81 19.05
N LEU A 25 9.84 -6.98 18.01
CA LEU A 25 8.69 -6.32 17.40
C LEU A 25 7.76 -7.32 16.70
N GLY A 26 8.32 -8.32 16.02
CA GLY A 26 7.53 -9.44 15.46
C GLY A 26 6.78 -10.21 16.53
N LYS A 27 7.45 -10.53 17.64
CA LYS A 27 6.84 -11.22 18.79
C LYS A 27 5.70 -10.44 19.44
N LEU A 28 5.73 -9.11 19.35
CA LEU A 28 4.67 -8.20 19.81
C LEU A 28 3.57 -7.98 18.75
N GLY A 29 3.64 -8.65 17.61
CA GLY A 29 2.60 -8.62 16.56
C GLY A 29 2.75 -7.48 15.55
N PHE A 30 3.89 -6.77 15.54
CA PHE A 30 4.12 -5.75 14.52
C PHE A 30 4.42 -6.39 13.16
N LYS A 31 3.79 -5.83 12.12
CA LYS A 31 3.91 -6.28 10.73
C LYS A 31 4.70 -5.28 9.89
N ASN A 32 5.43 -5.79 8.91
CA ASN A 32 5.90 -4.97 7.80
C ASN A 32 4.71 -4.53 6.97
N ARG A 33 4.76 -3.28 6.52
CA ARG A 33 3.73 -2.70 5.67
C ARG A 33 4.40 -2.00 4.50
N ALA A 34 3.81 -2.13 3.32
CA ALA A 34 4.17 -1.32 2.16
C ALA A 34 3.04 -0.34 1.87
N LYS A 35 3.40 0.90 1.55
CA LYS A 35 2.45 1.88 1.03
C LYS A 35 2.05 1.49 -0.38
N LEU A 36 0.78 1.74 -0.72
CA LEU A 36 0.28 1.48 -2.05
C LEU A 36 0.17 2.76 -2.87
N GLN A 37 0.66 2.67 -4.11
CA GLN A 37 0.49 3.68 -5.14
C GLN A 37 -0.53 3.20 -6.17
N GLY A 38 -1.50 4.04 -6.50
CA GLY A 38 -2.47 3.76 -7.56
C GLY A 38 -2.00 4.28 -8.90
N VAL A 39 -2.33 3.56 -9.97
CA VAL A 39 -2.22 4.06 -11.33
C VAL A 39 -3.53 3.76 -12.06
N CYS A 40 -4.20 4.79 -12.56
CA CYS A 40 -5.48 4.66 -13.27
C CYS A 40 -5.26 4.74 -14.78
N CYS A 41 -5.75 3.75 -15.53
CA CYS A 41 -5.71 3.79 -16.99
C CYS A 41 -6.76 4.79 -17.51
N PRO A 42 -6.36 5.83 -18.28
CA PRO A 42 -7.29 6.84 -18.75
C PRO A 42 -8.28 6.30 -19.79
N GLU A 43 -7.93 5.22 -20.50
CA GLU A 43 -8.74 4.66 -21.58
C GLU A 43 -9.83 3.71 -21.05
N CYS A 44 -9.47 2.81 -20.12
CA CYS A 44 -10.38 1.76 -19.63
C CYS A 44 -10.75 1.88 -18.15
N GLN A 45 -10.27 2.90 -17.43
CA GLN A 45 -10.58 3.19 -16.02
C GLN A 45 -10.21 2.08 -15.02
N LEU A 46 -9.38 1.12 -15.44
CA LEU A 46 -8.81 0.12 -14.54
C LEU A 46 -7.76 0.75 -13.64
N VAL A 47 -7.88 0.49 -12.33
CA VAL A 47 -6.90 0.89 -11.31
C VAL A 47 -5.99 -0.27 -10.99
N ARG A 48 -4.68 -0.03 -11.05
CA ARG A 48 -3.65 -0.94 -10.55
C ARG A 48 -3.03 -0.36 -9.29
N LEU A 49 -2.81 -1.21 -8.29
CA LEU A 49 -2.13 -0.85 -7.05
C LEU A 49 -0.74 -1.48 -7.05
N TYR A 50 0.27 -0.68 -6.76
CA TYR A 50 1.67 -1.10 -6.67
C TYR A 50 2.15 -0.88 -5.24
N ALA A 51 2.80 -1.88 -4.67
CA ALA A 51 3.51 -1.72 -3.41
C ALA A 51 4.83 -1.00 -3.69
N GLU A 52 5.08 0.11 -3.00
CA GLU A 52 6.42 0.70 -2.97
C GLU A 52 7.29 -0.16 -2.04
N GLU A 53 8.45 -0.61 -2.53
CA GLU A 53 9.48 -1.21 -1.67
C GLU A 53 10.08 -0.10 -0.80
N GLU A 54 10.03 -0.27 0.53
CA GLU A 54 10.70 0.60 1.51
C GLU A 54 12.19 0.24 1.66
#